data_AF-A0A383CTG3-F1
#
_entry.id   AF-A0A383CTG3-F1
#
_cell.length_a   1.000
_cell.length_b   1.000
_cell.length_c   1.000
_cell.angle_alpha   90.00
_cell.angle_beta   90.00
_cell.angle_gamma   90.00
#
_symmetry.space_group_name_H-M   'P 1'
#
loop_
_entity.id
_entity.type
_entity.pdbx_description
1 polymer ?
#
loop_
_entity_poly.entity_id
_entity_poly.type
_entity_poly.pdbx_seq_one_letter_code
_entity_poly.pdbx_strand_id
1 'polypeptide(L)'
;VSDEEKQPQGSEPPAGEHHDHNHTQVVEDARTRALAEALQSSFKVIRVLMVVLAVAFLGSGITKVDIGEQALLLRFGEFKRTLGPGLHFAWPNPIDRIEKIDGAKNVEITSDVGWSTAEGGEPQDTFSFDPNLDGYTLTGNGNTVHIKAVMNYSLEDSREAILAYAFKCDD
;
A
#
# COMPACT_ATOMS: atom_id res chain seq x y z
N VAL A 1 -117.10 31.15 5.88
CA VAL A 1 -116.18 32.30 6.12
C VAL A 1 -114.99 31.70 6.85
N SER A 2 -114.02 31.18 6.09
CA SER A 2 -112.73 31.85 5.79
C SER A 2 -111.72 31.44 6.87
N ASP A 3 -110.53 30.87 6.64
CA ASP A 3 -109.60 30.71 5.51
C ASP A 3 -108.85 29.37 5.75
N GLU A 4 -108.52 28.46 4.82
CA GLU A 4 -107.66 28.48 3.63
C GLU A 4 -106.14 28.69 3.87
N GLU A 5 -105.38 27.59 3.82
CA GLU A 5 -103.98 27.38 3.33
C GLU A 5 -103.54 25.97 3.82
N LYS A 6 -103.30 24.87 3.08
CA LYS A 6 -102.80 24.48 1.74
C LYS A 6 -101.27 24.24 1.63
N GLN A 7 -100.90 22.95 1.77
CA GLN A 7 -99.80 22.16 1.10
C GLN A 7 -98.31 22.41 1.46
N PRO A 8 -97.34 21.56 1.03
CA PRO A 8 -97.35 20.13 0.61
C PRO A 8 -96.13 19.27 1.05
N GLN A 9 -96.27 17.96 0.78
CA GLN A 9 -95.28 16.95 0.36
C GLN A 9 -93.92 17.41 -0.24
N GLY A 10 -92.83 16.68 0.09
CA GLY A 10 -91.81 16.25 -0.88
C GLY A 10 -90.34 16.67 -0.63
N SER A 11 -89.44 15.68 -0.46
CA SER A 11 -88.17 15.50 -1.21
C SER A 11 -87.21 14.51 -0.51
N GLU A 12 -86.66 13.56 -1.28
CA GLU A 12 -85.65 12.56 -0.91
C GLU A 12 -84.20 13.16 -0.89
N PRO A 13 -83.11 12.38 -0.67
CA PRO A 13 -82.06 12.54 0.37
C PRO A 13 -80.82 13.37 -0.05
N PRO A 14 -79.74 13.39 0.77
CA PRO A 14 -78.43 13.22 0.14
C PRO A 14 -77.62 12.09 0.80
N ALA A 15 -77.01 11.30 -0.08
CA ALA A 15 -75.97 10.34 0.22
C ALA A 15 -74.82 11.02 0.99
N GLY A 16 -74.57 10.54 2.21
CA GLY A 16 -73.34 10.84 2.92
C GLY A 16 -72.24 9.94 2.39
N GLU A 17 -71.35 10.49 1.57
CA GLU A 17 -70.10 9.87 1.19
C GLU A 17 -69.27 9.55 2.44
N HIS A 18 -69.03 8.26 2.68
CA HIS A 18 -68.04 7.82 3.65
C HIS A 18 -66.65 8.10 3.07
N HIS A 19 -66.09 9.26 3.43
CA HIS A 19 -64.73 9.60 3.08
C HIS A 19 -63.74 8.64 3.77
N ASP A 20 -63.04 7.87 2.95
CA ASP A 20 -61.99 6.92 3.30
C ASP A 20 -60.68 7.65 3.68
N HIS A 21 -60.69 8.34 4.81
CA HIS A 21 -59.50 9.06 5.32
C HIS A 21 -58.54 8.18 6.11
N ASN A 22 -58.98 6.97 6.48
CA ASN A 22 -58.20 6.06 7.30
C ASN A 22 -57.17 5.30 6.46
N HIS A 23 -57.49 5.02 5.19
CA HIS A 23 -56.61 4.26 4.31
C HIS A 23 -55.37 5.06 3.85
N THR A 24 -55.45 6.40 3.76
CA THR A 24 -54.33 7.23 3.29
C THR A 24 -53.25 7.41 4.37
N GLN A 25 -53.63 7.54 5.65
CA GLN A 25 -52.66 7.72 6.74
C GLN A 25 -51.81 6.46 6.99
N VAL A 26 -52.43 5.29 6.93
CA VAL A 26 -51.75 4.00 7.15
C VAL A 26 -50.73 3.71 6.04
N VAL A 27 -51.03 4.10 4.80
CA VAL A 27 -50.13 3.93 3.64
C VAL A 27 -48.91 4.85 3.74
N GLU A 28 -49.09 6.10 4.19
CA GLU A 28 -47.98 7.06 4.27
C GLU A 28 -47.06 6.82 5.47
N ASP A 29 -47.59 6.32 6.59
CA ASP A 29 -46.78 5.82 7.70
C ASP A 29 -45.98 4.57 7.30
N ALA A 30 -46.59 3.64 6.55
CA ALA A 30 -45.92 2.44 6.05
C ALA A 30 -44.81 2.79 5.05
N ARG A 31 -45.05 3.76 4.17
CA ARG A 31 -44.09 4.24 3.18
C ARG A 31 -42.91 4.95 3.84
N THR A 32 -43.18 5.81 4.83
CA THR A 32 -42.14 6.54 5.57
C THR A 32 -41.28 5.59 6.40
N ARG A 33 -41.87 4.55 7.00
CA ARG A 33 -41.16 3.48 7.72
C ARG A 33 -40.30 2.62 6.80
N ALA A 34 -40.82 2.22 5.63
CA ALA A 34 -40.06 1.44 4.66
C ALA A 34 -38.86 2.23 4.09
N LEU A 35 -39.03 3.54 3.86
CA LEU A 35 -37.94 4.42 3.42
C LEU A 35 -36.86 4.58 4.52
N ALA A 36 -37.29 4.79 5.77
CA ALA A 36 -36.38 4.91 6.91
C ALA A 36 -35.61 3.61 7.18
N GLU A 37 -36.28 2.45 7.06
CA GLU A 37 -35.67 1.13 7.22
C GLU A 37 -34.68 0.84 6.09
N ALA A 38 -34.99 1.23 4.84
CA ALA A 38 -34.08 1.11 3.70
C ALA A 38 -32.83 1.98 3.87
N LEU A 39 -32.98 3.21 4.37
CA LEU A 39 -31.86 4.11 4.69
C LEU A 39 -31.02 3.61 5.86
N GLN A 40 -31.65 3.14 6.93
CA GLN A 40 -30.93 2.62 8.09
C GLN A 40 -30.19 1.29 7.76
N SER A 41 -30.79 0.48 6.89
CA SER A 41 -30.17 -0.74 6.34
C SER A 41 -28.96 -0.40 5.47
N SER A 42 -29.05 0.62 4.61
CA SER A 42 -27.91 1.02 3.77
C SER A 42 -26.73 1.54 4.60
N PHE A 43 -26.99 2.29 5.68
CA PHE A 43 -25.94 2.67 6.64
C PHE A 43 -25.30 1.46 7.33
N LYS A 44 -26.08 0.42 7.65
CA LYS A 44 -25.55 -0.82 8.22
C LYS A 44 -24.63 -1.55 7.24
N VAL A 45 -25.05 -1.65 5.96
CA VAL A 45 -24.22 -2.24 4.89
C VAL A 45 -22.93 -1.45 4.70
N ILE A 46 -22.99 -0.13 4.62
CA ILE A 46 -21.81 0.74 4.48
C ILE A 46 -20.88 0.58 5.68
N ARG A 47 -21.42 0.53 6.90
CA ARG A 47 -20.63 0.35 8.13
C ARG A 47 -19.92 -1.01 8.14
N VAL A 48 -20.61 -2.08 7.74
CA VAL A 48 -20.00 -3.41 7.62
C VAL A 48 -18.90 -3.38 6.57
N LEU A 49 -19.14 -2.79 5.40
CA LEU A 49 -18.14 -2.66 4.34
C LEU A 49 -16.91 -1.88 4.83
N MET A 50 -17.11 -0.78 5.57
CA MET A 50 -16.01 0.01 6.12
C MET A 50 -15.17 -0.78 7.13
N VAL A 51 -15.82 -1.58 7.98
CA VAL A 51 -15.11 -2.45 8.94
C VAL A 51 -14.33 -3.54 8.21
N VAL A 52 -14.92 -4.18 7.20
CA VAL A 52 -14.24 -5.20 6.39
C VAL A 52 -13.01 -4.60 5.69
N LEU A 53 -13.15 -3.41 5.11
CA LEU A 53 -12.03 -2.70 4.49
C LEU A 53 -10.96 -2.30 5.52
N ALA A 54 -11.35 -1.84 6.70
CA ALA A 54 -10.40 -1.51 7.77
C ALA A 54 -9.62 -2.74 8.24
N VAL A 55 -10.29 -3.88 8.42
CA VAL A 55 -9.64 -5.15 8.79
C VAL A 55 -8.74 -5.66 7.67
N ALA A 56 -9.18 -5.59 6.40
CA ALA A 56 -8.36 -5.95 5.26
C ALA A 56 -7.13 -5.04 5.13
N PHE A 57 -7.29 -3.74 5.39
CA PHE A 57 -6.22 -2.75 5.40
C PHE A 57 -5.20 -3.01 6.51
N LEU A 58 -5.67 -3.31 7.73
CA LEU A 58 -4.83 -3.73 8.85
C LEU A 58 -4.10 -5.04 8.54
N GLY A 59 -4.78 -6.03 7.97
CA GLY A 59 -4.19 -7.32 7.58
C GLY A 59 -3.15 -7.21 6.46
N SER A 60 -3.32 -6.25 5.55
CA SER A 60 -2.35 -5.93 4.49
C SER A 60 -1.00 -5.44 5.02
N GLY A 61 -0.96 -5.00 6.29
CA GLY A 61 0.27 -4.57 6.96
C GLY A 61 1.24 -5.69 7.36
N ILE A 62 0.85 -6.96 7.18
CA ILE A 62 1.72 -8.10 7.51
C ILE A 62 2.79 -8.25 6.42
N THR A 63 4.03 -7.96 6.77
CA THR A 63 5.18 -8.06 5.87
C THR A 63 6.09 -9.20 6.31
N LYS A 64 6.55 -9.98 5.33
CA LYS A 64 7.49 -11.08 5.56
C LYS A 64 8.90 -10.68 5.11
N VAL A 65 9.85 -10.82 6.03
CA VAL A 65 11.29 -10.63 5.80
C VAL A 65 11.93 -12.01 5.67
N ASP A 66 12.68 -12.24 4.60
CA ASP A 66 13.29 -13.55 4.32
C ASP A 66 14.58 -13.78 5.15
N ILE A 67 15.04 -15.03 5.18
CA ILE A 67 16.26 -15.44 5.83
C ILE A 67 17.44 -14.94 4.99
N GLY A 68 18.32 -14.14 5.60
CA GLY A 68 19.42 -13.46 4.90
C GLY A 68 19.09 -12.02 4.48
N GLU A 69 17.83 -11.60 4.62
CA GLU A 69 17.42 -10.19 4.49
C GLU A 69 17.30 -9.54 5.87
N GLN A 70 17.57 -8.25 5.94
CA GLN A 70 17.12 -7.38 7.02
C GLN A 70 16.19 -6.32 6.42
N ALA A 71 15.23 -5.84 7.20
CA ALA A 71 14.32 -4.82 6.71
C ALA A 71 14.28 -3.60 7.64
N LEU A 72 14.35 -2.41 7.07
CA LEU A 72 14.31 -1.15 7.78
C LEU A 72 12.86 -0.71 7.89
N LEU A 73 12.36 -0.57 9.12
CA LEU A 73 11.05 0.01 9.35
C LEU A 73 11.18 1.53 9.44
N LEU A 74 10.73 2.21 8.40
CA LEU A 74 10.56 3.65 8.38
C LEU A 74 9.13 3.98 8.79
N ARG A 75 8.95 5.03 9.58
CA ARG A 75 7.64 5.60 9.90
C ARG A 75 7.61 7.06 9.50
N PHE A 76 6.75 7.44 8.57
CA PHE A 76 6.72 8.78 7.97
C PHE A 76 8.10 9.25 7.44
N GLY A 77 8.92 8.31 6.97
CA GLY A 77 10.28 8.59 6.50
C GLY A 77 11.35 8.59 7.60
N GLU A 78 10.98 8.49 8.88
CA GLU A 78 11.94 8.36 9.98
C GLU A 78 12.29 6.89 10.24
N PHE A 79 13.58 6.55 10.30
CA PHE A 79 14.01 5.21 10.69
C PHE A 79 13.68 4.93 12.16
N LYS A 80 12.88 3.88 12.40
CA LYS A 80 12.50 3.47 13.75
C LYS A 80 13.36 2.32 14.27
N ARG A 81 13.49 1.25 13.48
CA ARG A 81 14.18 0.01 13.87
C ARG A 81 14.47 -0.90 12.68
N THR A 82 15.49 -1.72 12.83
CA THR A 82 15.77 -2.87 11.95
C THR A 82 14.88 -4.05 12.35
N LEU A 83 14.36 -4.75 11.35
CA LEU A 83 13.56 -5.96 11.46
C LEU A 83 14.39 -7.13 10.91
N GLY A 84 14.66 -8.11 11.75
CA GLY A 84 15.32 -9.35 11.31
C GLY A 84 14.36 -10.28 10.55
N PRO A 85 14.86 -11.45 10.10
CA PRO A 85 14.05 -12.46 9.41
C PRO A 85 12.80 -12.84 10.20
N GLY A 86 11.64 -12.87 9.55
CA GLY A 86 10.37 -13.24 10.19
C GLY A 86 9.15 -12.47 9.69
N LEU A 87 8.02 -12.78 10.32
CA LEU A 87 6.76 -12.07 10.11
C LEU A 87 6.72 -10.83 10.99
N HIS A 88 6.61 -9.67 10.36
CA HIS A 88 6.50 -8.39 11.04
C HIS A 88 5.21 -7.70 10.66
N PHE A 89 4.59 -7.07 11.65
CA PHE A 89 3.48 -6.17 11.43
C PHE A 89 4.01 -4.75 11.23
N ALA A 90 3.69 -4.17 10.08
CA ALA A 90 3.88 -2.76 9.80
C ALA A 90 2.53 -2.11 9.50
N TRP A 91 2.42 -0.82 9.78
CA TRP A 91 1.24 -0.09 9.34
C TRP A 91 1.21 -0.04 7.81
N PRO A 92 0.04 -0.26 7.19
CA PRO A 92 -0.08 -0.12 5.74
C PRO A 92 0.35 1.27 5.28
N ASN A 93 0.82 1.33 4.02
CA ASN A 93 1.22 2.58 3.37
C ASN A 93 0.12 3.64 3.53
N PRO A 94 0.48 4.92 3.82
CA PRO A 94 1.81 5.52 3.76
C PRO A 94 2.54 5.67 5.10
N ILE A 95 2.02 5.10 6.21
CA ILE A 95 2.54 5.37 7.56
C ILE A 95 3.88 4.68 7.79
N ASP A 96 3.93 3.36 7.64
CA ASP A 96 5.17 2.60 7.73
C ASP A 96 5.62 2.21 6.31
N ARG A 97 6.92 2.30 6.04
CA ARG A 97 7.58 1.76 4.85
C ARG A 97 8.63 0.75 5.29
N ILE A 98 8.72 -0.35 4.57
CA ILE A 98 9.72 -1.39 4.82
C ILE A 98 10.67 -1.41 3.64
N GLU A 99 11.92 -1.01 3.88
CA GLU A 99 13.01 -1.11 2.92
C GLU A 99 13.83 -2.36 3.23
N LYS A 100 13.92 -3.29 2.29
CA LYS A 100 14.68 -4.52 2.48
C LYS A 100 16.13 -4.29 2.05
N ILE A 101 17.06 -4.67 2.91
CA ILE A 101 18.48 -4.68 2.63
C ILE A 101 18.98 -6.12 2.76
N ASP A 102 19.92 -6.50 1.91
CA ASP A 102 20.61 -7.79 2.10
C ASP A 102 21.30 -7.76 3.46
N GLY A 103 20.90 -8.68 4.34
CA GLY A 103 21.51 -8.89 5.65
C GLY A 103 22.87 -9.57 5.55
N ALA A 104 23.44 -9.65 4.35
CA ALA A 104 24.79 -10.14 4.11
C ALA A 104 25.76 -9.25 4.88
N LYS A 105 26.21 -9.77 6.02
CA LYS A 105 27.28 -9.16 6.82
C LYS A 105 28.57 -9.01 6.03
N ASN A 106 28.70 -9.62 4.85
CA ASN A 106 29.86 -9.50 3.99
C ASN A 106 29.34 -9.18 2.59
N VAL A 107 29.51 -7.93 2.18
CA VAL A 107 29.27 -7.53 0.80
C VAL A 107 30.63 -7.53 0.10
N GLU A 108 30.72 -8.28 -0.99
CA GLU A 108 31.91 -8.33 -1.84
C GLU A 108 31.72 -7.31 -2.98
N ILE A 109 32.59 -6.30 -3.03
CA ILE A 109 32.70 -5.41 -4.19
C ILE A 109 33.97 -5.83 -4.93
N THR A 110 33.77 -6.31 -6.15
CA THR A 110 34.86 -6.63 -7.07
C THR A 110 34.99 -5.50 -8.09
N SER A 111 36.20 -4.99 -8.22
CA SER A 111 36.58 -4.01 -9.22
C SER A 111 37.51 -4.68 -10.23
N ASP A 112 37.02 -4.82 -11.45
CA ASP A 112 37.74 -5.41 -12.58
C ASP A 112 38.52 -4.35 -13.39
N VAL A 113 38.97 -3.27 -12.74
CA VAL A 113 39.71 -2.19 -13.41
C VAL A 113 41.05 -2.72 -13.90
N GLY A 114 41.14 -2.98 -15.21
CA GLY A 114 42.30 -3.62 -15.83
C GLY A 114 42.32 -5.15 -15.70
N TRP A 115 41.17 -5.77 -15.38
CA TRP A 115 40.96 -7.22 -15.33
C TRP A 115 39.95 -7.65 -16.39
N SER A 116 40.29 -7.46 -17.67
CA SER A 116 39.44 -7.88 -18.79
C SER A 116 40.28 -8.35 -19.95
N THR A 117 39.76 -9.29 -20.74
CA THR A 117 40.37 -9.79 -21.98
C THR A 117 39.39 -9.66 -23.14
N ALA A 118 39.91 -9.62 -24.37
CA ALA A 118 39.12 -9.61 -25.59
C ALA A 118 38.07 -10.74 -25.66
N GLU A 119 38.37 -11.89 -25.04
CA GLU A 119 37.53 -13.09 -25.04
C GLU A 119 36.63 -13.22 -23.79
N GLY A 120 36.65 -12.24 -22.87
CA GLY A 120 35.81 -12.23 -21.67
C GLY A 120 36.24 -13.24 -20.60
N GLY A 121 37.50 -13.70 -20.64
CA GLY A 121 38.12 -14.58 -19.65
C GLY A 121 39.09 -13.83 -18.73
N GLU A 122 39.67 -14.55 -17.76
CA GLU A 122 40.70 -13.98 -16.89
C GLU A 122 42.01 -13.74 -17.68
N PRO A 123 42.68 -12.60 -17.46
CA PRO A 123 43.93 -12.30 -18.14
C PRO A 123 44.98 -13.36 -17.81
N GLN A 124 45.65 -13.85 -18.85
CA GLN A 124 46.74 -14.79 -18.70
C GLN A 124 48.04 -14.05 -18.42
N ASP A 125 48.88 -14.61 -17.54
CA ASP A 125 50.23 -14.09 -17.28
C ASP A 125 51.14 -14.43 -18.47
N THR A 126 51.04 -13.62 -19.53
CA THR A 126 51.78 -13.79 -20.77
C THR A 126 52.30 -12.46 -21.29
N PHE A 127 53.42 -12.50 -22.01
CA PHE A 127 54.02 -11.31 -22.64
C PHE A 127 53.30 -10.87 -23.92
N SER A 128 52.31 -11.64 -24.37
CA SER A 128 51.51 -11.38 -25.58
C SER A 128 50.08 -10.98 -25.19
N PHE A 129 49.86 -9.69 -24.97
CA PHE A 129 48.52 -9.12 -24.76
C PHE A 129 48.27 -7.98 -25.77
N ASP A 130 47.02 -7.75 -26.16
CA ASP A 130 46.66 -6.65 -27.08
C ASP A 130 46.14 -5.45 -26.26
N PRO A 131 46.89 -4.34 -26.17
CA PRO A 131 46.47 -3.17 -25.40
C PRO A 131 45.21 -2.47 -25.95
N ASN A 132 44.75 -2.81 -27.15
CA ASN A 132 43.51 -2.26 -27.70
C ASN A 132 42.26 -3.06 -27.27
N LEU A 133 42.44 -4.33 -26.90
CA LEU A 133 41.33 -5.24 -26.61
C LEU A 133 41.33 -5.71 -25.15
N ASP A 134 42.50 -5.84 -24.53
CA ASP A 134 42.64 -6.30 -23.15
C ASP A 134 42.68 -5.10 -22.19
N GLY A 135 42.01 -5.24 -21.05
CA GLY A 135 42.04 -4.25 -19.98
C GLY A 135 43.36 -4.32 -19.23
N TYR A 136 44.01 -3.18 -19.02
CA TYR A 136 45.26 -3.09 -18.28
C TYR A 136 45.35 -1.82 -17.43
N THR A 137 46.24 -1.83 -16.44
CA THR A 137 46.58 -0.66 -15.63
C THR A 137 48.06 -0.30 -15.81
N LEU A 138 48.35 1.00 -15.88
CA LEU A 138 49.71 1.53 -15.92
C LEU A 138 50.17 1.94 -14.52
N THR A 139 51.38 1.52 -14.20
CA THR A 139 52.10 1.94 -13.00
C THR A 139 52.87 3.24 -13.27
N GLY A 140 53.25 3.96 -12.20
CA GLY A 140 53.93 5.26 -12.33
C GLY A 140 55.30 5.23 -13.03
N ASN A 141 55.93 4.06 -13.16
CA ASN A 141 57.17 3.85 -13.91
C ASN A 141 56.93 3.30 -15.33
N GLY A 142 55.68 3.25 -15.81
CA GLY A 142 55.35 2.85 -17.17
C GLY A 142 55.20 1.35 -17.41
N ASN A 143 55.22 0.53 -16.35
CA ASN A 143 54.95 -0.90 -16.48
C ASN A 143 53.44 -1.17 -16.56
N THR A 144 53.07 -2.19 -17.33
CA THR A 144 51.69 -2.65 -17.46
C THR A 144 51.41 -3.81 -16.52
N VAL A 145 50.27 -3.76 -15.83
CA VAL A 145 49.81 -4.81 -14.91
C VAL A 145 48.31 -5.04 -15.03
N HIS A 146 47.87 -6.27 -14.82
CA HIS A 146 46.47 -6.60 -14.60
C HIS A 146 46.17 -6.56 -13.11
N ILE A 147 45.10 -5.86 -12.71
CA ILE A 147 44.74 -5.67 -11.31
C ILE A 147 43.29 -6.11 -11.12
N LYS A 148 43.06 -7.04 -10.20
CA LYS A 148 41.74 -7.35 -9.66
C LYS A 148 41.71 -6.91 -8.21
N ALA A 149 40.83 -5.98 -7.88
CA ALA A 149 40.64 -5.54 -6.50
C ALA A 149 39.33 -6.12 -5.97
N VAL A 150 39.43 -6.94 -4.93
CA VAL A 150 38.27 -7.49 -4.22
C VAL A 150 38.23 -6.88 -2.83
N MET A 151 37.17 -6.13 -2.53
CA MET A 151 36.93 -5.55 -1.22
C MET A 151 35.79 -6.29 -0.55
N ASN A 152 36.11 -6.93 0.57
CA ASN A 152 35.14 -7.50 1.48
C ASN A 152 34.90 -6.53 2.63
N TYR A 153 33.69 -6.01 2.76
CA TYR A 153 33.33 -5.16 3.88
C TYR A 153 32.11 -5.69 4.62
N SER A 154 32.09 -5.41 5.92
CA SER A 154 31.00 -5.74 6.81
C SER A 154 30.36 -4.47 7.30
N LEU A 155 29.05 -4.34 7.08
CA LEU A 155 28.29 -3.24 7.64
C LEU A 155 28.13 -3.48 9.14
N GLU A 156 28.58 -2.52 9.94
CA GLU A 156 28.26 -2.50 11.36
C GLU A 156 26.75 -2.37 11.53
N ASP A 157 26.17 -3.11 12.48
CA ASP A 157 24.73 -3.04 12.82
C ASP A 157 24.45 -1.77 13.65
N SER A 158 24.90 -0.63 13.13
CA SER A 158 24.68 0.69 13.69
C SER A 158 23.66 1.43 12.84
N ARG A 159 22.78 2.17 13.53
CA ARG A 159 21.75 2.99 12.87
C ARG A 159 22.34 3.92 11.82
N GLU A 160 23.50 4.51 12.11
CA GLU A 160 24.15 5.49 11.23
C GLU A 160 24.69 4.85 9.95
N ALA A 161 25.39 3.71 10.06
CA ALA A 161 25.95 3.02 8.89
C ALA A 161 24.85 2.50 7.95
N ILE A 162 23.79 1.95 8.52
CA ILE A 162 22.64 1.44 7.78
C ILE A 162 21.90 2.57 7.06
N LEU A 163 21.68 3.70 7.73
CA LEU A 163 21.05 4.87 7.13
C LEU A 163 21.89 5.44 5.97
N ALA A 164 23.20 5.59 6.17
CA ALA A 164 24.10 6.08 5.13
C ALA A 164 24.12 5.18 3.88
N TYR A 165 24.07 3.86 4.09
CA TYR A 165 24.01 2.89 2.99
C TYR A 165 22.65 2.91 2.26
N ALA A 166 21.55 2.84 2.99
CA ALA A 166 20.21 2.69 2.41
C ALA A 166 19.70 3.95 1.71
N PHE A 167 20.04 5.13 2.23
CA PHE A 167 19.54 6.41 1.72
C PHE A 167 20.54 7.19 0.89
N LYS A 168 21.68 6.57 0.54
CA LYS A 168 22.69 7.01 -0.45
C LYS A 168 22.79 8.53 -0.59
N CYS A 169 23.80 9.15 0.01
CA CYS A 169 24.11 10.58 -0.18
C CYS A 169 24.03 10.98 -1.67
N ASP A 170 22.91 11.58 -2.06
CA ASP A 170 22.85 12.53 -3.15
C ASP A 170 23.35 13.85 -2.56
N ASP A 171 24.66 14.08 -2.67
CA ASP A 171 25.25 15.42 -2.61
C ASP A 171 25.40 15.98 -4.04
#